data_AF-A0A1Y6JUS9-F1
#
_entry.id   AF-A0A1Y6JUS9-F1
#
_cell.length_a   1.000
_cell.length_b   1.000
_cell.length_c   1.000
_cell.angle_alpha   90.00
_cell.angle_beta   90.00
_cell.angle_gamma   90.00
#
_symmetry.space_group_name_H-M   'P 1'
#
loop_
_entity.id
_entity.type
_entity.pdbx_description
1 polymer ?
#
loop_
_entity_poly.entity_id
_entity_poly.type
_entity_poly.pdbx_seq_one_letter_code
_entity_poly.pdbx_strand_id
1 'polypeptide(L)'
;MKHTPKLSHLQNLLFAFDIDYSDDVQREEIIASKNVNDSADLSRLFDQILKPSFMSRPKNSRENLIDTLEFFLAKDETFDSVFDSLSTYFDDEITDNRKFMRTLLECLIRYENTKESQ
;
A
#
# COMPACT_ATOMS: atom_id res chain seq x y z
N MET A 1 -5.81 5.61 -22.18
CA MET A 1 -5.11 6.88 -21.84
C MET A 1 -3.69 6.53 -21.42
N LYS A 2 -2.67 7.29 -21.81
CA LYS A 2 -1.29 7.03 -21.36
C LYS A 2 -1.22 7.34 -19.86
N HIS A 3 -1.16 6.31 -19.02
CA HIS A 3 -0.92 6.47 -17.59
C HIS A 3 0.50 7.02 -17.41
N THR A 4 0.64 8.13 -16.67
CA THR A 4 1.95 8.63 -16.26
C THR A 4 2.17 8.18 -14.81
N PRO A 5 3.15 7.30 -14.53
CA PRO A 5 3.50 6.92 -13.17
C PRO A 5 3.77 8.15 -12.30
N LYS A 6 3.08 8.24 -11.15
CA LYS A 6 3.24 9.33 -10.20
C LYS A 6 3.22 8.78 -8.78
N LEU A 7 4.19 9.20 -7.97
CA LEU A 7 4.26 8.83 -6.55
C LEU A 7 3.00 9.26 -5.76
N SER A 8 2.33 10.34 -6.18
CA SER A 8 1.08 10.79 -5.57
C SER A 8 -0.07 9.79 -5.68
N HIS A 9 -0.05 8.89 -6.68
CA HIS A 9 -1.03 7.81 -6.76
C HIS A 9 -0.80 6.76 -5.66
N LEU A 10 0.46 6.52 -5.29
CA LEU A 10 0.85 5.61 -4.22
C LEU A 10 0.55 6.22 -2.86
N GLN A 11 0.85 7.51 -2.67
CA GLN A 11 0.44 8.27 -1.48
C GLN A 11 -1.07 8.15 -1.26
N ASN A 12 -1.90 8.42 -2.28
CA ASN A 12 -3.36 8.27 -2.21
C ASN A 12 -3.82 6.87 -1.74
N LEU A 13 -3.11 5.81 -2.16
CA LEU A 13 -3.43 4.46 -1.69
C LEU A 13 -3.05 4.27 -0.22
N LEU A 14 -1.90 4.79 0.20
CA LEU A 14 -1.37 4.64 1.55
C LEU A 14 -2.01 5.58 2.58
N PHE A 15 -2.75 6.61 2.16
CA PHE A 15 -3.61 7.40 3.06
C PHE A 15 -4.58 6.53 3.87
N ALA A 16 -4.89 5.31 3.39
CA ALA A 16 -5.65 4.33 4.17
C ALA A 16 -4.94 3.82 5.44
N PHE A 17 -3.72 4.29 5.75
CA PHE A 17 -2.98 4.08 7.01
C PHE A 17 -2.74 5.36 7.79
N ASP A 18 -3.10 6.51 7.22
CA ASP A 18 -2.86 7.79 7.86
C ASP A 18 -3.76 7.96 9.09
N ILE A 19 -3.24 8.66 10.10
CA ILE A 19 -3.96 8.99 11.33
C ILE A 19 -5.19 9.84 11.06
N ASP A 20 -5.13 10.71 10.05
CA ASP A 20 -6.22 11.62 9.68
C ASP A 20 -7.29 10.94 8.80
N TYR A 21 -7.14 9.65 8.49
CA TYR A 21 -8.04 8.94 7.58
C TYR A 21 -9.41 8.61 8.20
N SER A 22 -9.46 8.18 9.45
CA SER A 22 -10.70 7.78 10.13
C SER A 22 -10.52 7.65 11.65
N ASP A 23 -11.54 8.03 12.43
CA ASP A 23 -11.61 7.82 13.89
C ASP A 23 -12.04 6.38 14.27
N ASP A 24 -11.55 5.36 13.56
CA ASP A 24 -11.89 3.95 13.80
C ASP A 24 -10.83 3.29 14.68
N VAL A 25 -11.09 3.29 15.99
CA VAL A 25 -10.19 2.71 17.02
C VAL A 25 -9.80 1.26 16.71
N GLN A 26 -10.69 0.44 16.14
CA GLN A 26 -10.33 -0.95 15.82
C GLN A 26 -9.30 -1.01 14.68
N ARG A 27 -9.44 -0.14 13.68
CA ARG A 27 -8.44 -0.01 12.61
C ARG A 27 -7.12 0.49 13.18
N GLU A 28 -7.14 1.47 14.07
CA GLU A 28 -5.95 2.02 14.72
C GLU A 28 -5.18 0.95 15.49
N GLU A 29 -5.87 0.18 16.34
CA GLU A 29 -5.28 -0.94 17.09
C GLU A 29 -4.70 -2.02 16.16
N ILE A 30 -5.38 -2.33 15.06
CA ILE A 30 -4.87 -3.27 14.06
C ILE A 30 -3.58 -2.74 13.43
N ILE A 31 -3.52 -1.47 13.05
CA ILE A 31 -2.34 -0.85 12.43
C ILE A 31 -1.16 -0.85 13.42
N ALA A 32 -1.40 -0.46 14.68
CA ALA A 32 -0.37 -0.41 15.71
C ALA A 32 0.15 -1.79 16.12
N SER A 33 -0.68 -2.84 16.07
CA SER A 33 -0.29 -4.20 16.48
C SER A 33 0.60 -4.96 15.50
N LYS A 34 0.92 -4.40 14.33
CA LYS A 34 1.63 -5.10 13.25
C LYS A 34 3.07 -4.61 13.08
N ASN A 35 3.99 -5.55 12.95
CA ASN A 35 5.36 -5.23 12.56
C ASN A 35 5.42 -4.93 11.06
N VAL A 36 5.59 -3.66 10.71
CA VAL A 36 5.68 -3.19 9.31
C VAL A 36 6.99 -3.55 8.60
N ASN A 37 8.01 -3.98 9.34
CA ASN A 37 9.29 -4.42 8.80
C ASN A 37 9.30 -5.94 8.50
N ASP A 38 8.32 -6.70 9.01
CA ASP A 38 8.07 -8.09 8.65
C ASP A 38 7.08 -8.17 7.47
N SER A 39 7.50 -8.80 6.36
CA SER A 39 6.70 -8.86 5.14
C SER A 39 5.41 -9.69 5.29
N ALA A 40 5.39 -10.69 6.19
CA ALA A 40 4.22 -11.51 6.39
C ALA A 40 3.15 -10.76 7.20
N ASP A 41 3.55 -10.07 8.26
CA ASP A 41 2.62 -9.23 9.04
C ASP A 41 2.17 -8.01 8.26
N LEU A 42 3.05 -7.37 7.49
CA LEU A 42 2.68 -6.28 6.59
C LEU A 42 1.69 -6.75 5.51
N SER A 43 1.89 -7.94 4.93
CA SER A 43 0.94 -8.52 3.98
C SER A 43 -0.44 -8.74 4.58
N ARG A 44 -0.51 -9.24 5.83
CA ARG A 44 -1.78 -9.43 6.56
C ARG A 44 -2.46 -8.09 6.84
N LEU A 45 -1.70 -7.05 7.17
CA LEU A 45 -2.23 -5.71 7.34
C LEU A 45 -2.85 -5.19 6.04
N PHE A 46 -2.15 -5.36 4.91
CA PHE A 46 -2.69 -5.02 3.60
C PHE A 46 -3.94 -5.81 3.23
N ASP A 47 -4.02 -7.09 3.59
CA ASP A 47 -5.20 -7.93 3.33
C ASP A 47 -6.43 -7.40 4.08
N GLN A 48 -6.24 -6.87 5.30
CA GLN A 48 -7.34 -6.37 6.12
C GLN A 48 -7.75 -4.95 5.74
N ILE A 49 -6.79 -4.04 5.56
CA ILE A 49 -7.06 -2.61 5.40
C ILE A 49 -7.13 -2.18 3.93
N LEU A 50 -6.15 -2.58 3.12
CA LEU A 50 -6.06 -2.10 1.73
C LEU A 50 -6.92 -2.90 0.76
N LYS A 51 -7.01 -4.23 0.93
CA LYS A 51 -7.67 -5.09 -0.05
C LYS A 51 -9.11 -4.69 -0.36
N PRO A 52 -9.99 -4.35 0.61
CA PRO A 52 -11.36 -3.92 0.30
C PRO A 52 -11.37 -2.63 -0.53
N SER A 53 -10.56 -1.65 -0.13
CA SER A 53 -10.42 -0.34 -0.79
C SER A 53 -9.76 -0.41 -2.16
N PHE A 54 -8.88 -1.38 -2.37
CA PHE A 54 -8.29 -1.66 -3.67
C PHE A 54 -9.29 -2.34 -4.59
N MET A 55 -9.97 -3.39 -4.10
CA MET A 55 -10.90 -4.20 -4.89
C MET A 55 -12.17 -3.46 -5.32
N SER A 56 -12.56 -2.41 -4.61
CA SER A 56 -13.68 -1.53 -4.97
C SER A 56 -13.34 -0.59 -6.14
N ARG A 57 -12.06 -0.39 -6.48
CA ARG A 57 -11.63 0.48 -7.58
C ARG A 57 -11.88 -0.16 -8.95
N PRO A 58 -12.06 0.62 -10.02
CA PRO A 58 -12.14 0.10 -11.40
C PRO A 58 -10.86 -0.65 -11.81
N LYS A 59 -10.97 -1.68 -12.67
CA LYS A 59 -9.84 -2.51 -13.12
C LYS A 59 -8.66 -1.68 -13.62
N ASN A 60 -8.90 -0.75 -14.54
CA ASN A 60 -7.86 0.14 -15.07
C ASN A 60 -7.14 0.93 -13.96
N SER A 61 -7.84 1.33 -12.89
CA SER A 61 -7.21 2.05 -11.77
C SER A 61 -6.33 1.13 -10.93
N ARG A 62 -6.67 -0.15 -10.84
CA ARG A 62 -5.89 -1.16 -10.10
C ARG A 62 -4.63 -1.55 -10.88
N GLU A 63 -4.78 -1.80 -12.17
CA GLU A 63 -3.66 -2.02 -13.11
C GLU A 63 -2.68 -0.83 -13.08
N ASN A 64 -3.19 0.39 -13.16
CA ASN A 64 -2.36 1.60 -13.08
C ASN A 64 -1.54 1.71 -11.78
N LEU A 65 -2.08 1.26 -10.63
CA LEU A 65 -1.35 1.26 -9.36
C LEU A 65 -0.20 0.24 -9.38
N ILE A 66 -0.46 -0.95 -9.92
CA ILE A 66 0.55 -2.00 -10.10
C ILE A 66 1.67 -1.51 -11.03
N ASP A 67 1.32 -1.01 -12.21
CA ASP A 67 2.27 -0.46 -13.19
C ASP A 67 3.13 0.67 -12.59
N THR A 68 2.52 1.51 -11.74
CA THR A 68 3.24 2.60 -11.07
C THR A 68 4.28 2.06 -10.08
N LEU A 69 3.90 1.07 -9.25
CA LEU A 69 4.81 0.45 -8.29
C LEU A 69 5.97 -0.25 -9.00
N GLU A 70 5.68 -1.05 -10.03
CA GLU A 70 6.69 -1.73 -10.84
C GLU A 70 7.68 -0.73 -11.46
N PHE A 71 7.17 0.35 -12.04
CA PHE A 71 7.98 1.39 -12.66
C PHE A 71 8.97 2.01 -11.66
N PHE A 72 8.50 2.44 -10.49
CA PHE A 72 9.38 3.10 -9.51
C PHE A 72 10.33 2.12 -8.83
N LEU A 73 9.89 0.89 -8.52
CA LEU A 73 10.76 -0.15 -7.97
C LEU A 73 11.91 -0.51 -8.93
N ALA A 74 11.65 -0.52 -10.24
CA ALA A 74 12.65 -0.76 -11.29
C ALA A 74 13.60 0.42 -11.52
N LYS A 75 13.25 1.62 -11.04
CA LYS A 75 14.10 2.83 -11.08
C LYS A 75 14.94 3.03 -9.83
N ASP A 76 14.93 2.06 -8.91
CA ASP A 76 15.58 2.17 -7.60
C ASP A 76 15.13 3.42 -6.81
N GLU A 77 13.85 3.79 -6.96
CA GLU A 77 13.21 4.82 -6.15
C GLU A 77 13.23 4.44 -4.66
N THR A 78 13.51 5.41 -3.79
CA THR A 78 13.58 5.21 -2.33
C THR A 78 12.22 5.32 -1.67
N PHE A 79 11.29 6.05 -2.30
CA PHE A 79 9.94 6.32 -1.81
C PHE A 79 9.89 7.20 -0.55
N ASP A 80 10.98 7.85 -0.15
CA ASP A 80 11.02 8.66 1.08
C ASP A 80 9.92 9.73 1.07
N SER A 81 9.73 10.43 -0.06
CA SER A 81 8.68 11.45 -0.20
C SER A 81 7.25 10.90 -0.05
N VAL A 82 7.05 9.59 -0.23
CA VAL A 82 5.74 8.95 -0.01
C VAL A 82 5.47 8.83 1.49
N PHE A 83 6.48 8.44 2.26
CA PHE A 83 6.38 8.24 3.71
C PHE A 83 6.53 9.52 4.51
N ASP A 84 7.31 10.50 4.05
CA ASP A 84 7.42 11.83 4.66
C ASP A 84 6.06 12.54 4.80
N SER A 85 5.11 12.21 3.92
CA SER A 85 3.75 12.75 3.94
C SER A 85 2.74 11.96 4.75
N LEU A 86 3.13 10.80 5.30
CA LEU A 86 2.24 9.90 6.03
C LEU A 86 2.50 10.00 7.53
N SER A 87 1.45 10.29 8.28
CA SER A 87 1.46 10.15 9.74
C SER A 87 0.71 8.87 10.06
N THR A 88 1.37 7.85 10.61
CA THR A 88 0.78 6.51 10.77
C THR A 88 0.76 6.04 12.22
N TYR A 89 -0.15 5.13 12.54
CA TYR A 89 -0.21 4.45 13.85
C TYR A 89 0.78 3.28 14.00
N PHE A 90 1.76 3.10 13.10
CA PHE A 90 2.75 2.03 13.23
C PHE A 90 3.56 2.22 14.52
N ASP A 91 3.68 1.16 15.32
CA ASP A 91 4.48 1.19 16.56
C ASP A 91 5.99 1.18 16.26
N ASP A 92 6.37 0.58 15.13
CA ASP A 92 7.74 0.57 14.61
C ASP A 92 7.92 1.58 13.46
N GLU A 93 9.08 2.24 13.41
CA GLU A 93 9.50 2.99 12.23
C GLU A 93 9.73 2.07 11.02
N ILE A 94 9.43 2.57 9.82
CA ILE A 94 9.70 1.84 8.58
C ILE A 94 11.20 1.93 8.28
N THR A 95 11.90 0.80 8.38
CA THR A 95 13.36 0.74 8.18
C THR A 95 13.77 0.59 6.72
N ASP A 96 12.87 0.10 5.87
CA ASP A 96 13.10 -0.10 4.43
C ASP A 96 11.82 0.19 3.64
N ASN A 97 11.69 1.45 3.21
CA ASN A 97 10.59 1.96 2.38
C ASN A 97 10.43 1.14 1.10
N ARG A 98 11.53 0.69 0.49
CA ARG A 98 11.49 -0.06 -0.75
C ARG A 98 10.97 -1.48 -0.54
N LYS A 99 11.36 -2.14 0.55
CA LYS A 99 10.83 -3.45 0.95
C LYS A 99 9.34 -3.37 1.28
N PHE A 100 8.92 -2.30 1.96
CA PHE A 100 7.49 -2.03 2.20
C PHE A 100 6.72 -1.95 0.88
N MET A 101 7.19 -1.13 -0.07
CA MET A 101 6.54 -0.94 -1.36
C MET A 101 6.59 -2.19 -2.25
N ARG A 102 7.62 -3.03 -2.13
CA ARG A 102 7.68 -4.34 -2.79
C ARG A 102 6.63 -5.30 -2.23
N THR A 103 6.50 -5.37 -0.91
CA THR A 103 5.46 -6.19 -0.25
C THR A 103 4.06 -5.72 -0.68
N LEU A 104 3.87 -4.40 -0.82
CA LEU A 104 2.63 -3.82 -1.33
C LEU A 104 2.34 -4.31 -2.75
N LEU A 105 3.31 -4.21 -3.66
CA LEU A 105 3.18 -4.67 -5.05
C LEU A 105 2.77 -6.15 -5.11
N GLU A 106 3.45 -7.02 -4.37
CA GLU A 106 3.15 -8.45 -4.31
C GLU A 106 1.71 -8.71 -3.86
N CYS A 107 1.23 -7.98 -2.85
CA CYS A 107 -0.16 -8.04 -2.41
C CYS A 107 -1.14 -7.56 -3.49
N LEU A 108 -0.88 -6.44 -4.16
CA LEU A 108 -1.78 -5.92 -5.20
C LEU A 108 -1.90 -6.89 -6.39
N ILE A 109 -0.79 -7.46 -6.85
CA ILE A 109 -0.78 -8.49 -7.89
C ILE A 109 -1.58 -9.72 -7.43
N ARG A 110 -1.38 -10.17 -6.19
CA ARG A 110 -2.14 -11.29 -5.61
C ARG A 110 -3.64 -11.00 -5.62
N TYR A 111 -4.06 -9.77 -5.33
CA TYR A 111 -5.48 -9.40 -5.30
C TYR A 111 -6.11 -9.43 -6.69
N GLU A 112 -5.42 -8.94 -7.72
CA GLU A 112 -5.91 -9.05 -9.11
C GLU A 112 -6.06 -10.50 -9.54
N ASN A 113 -5.04 -11.32 -9.30
CA ASN A 113 -5.05 -12.73 -9.71
C ASN A 113 -6.13 -13.55 -8.98
N THR A 114 -6.49 -13.17 -7.75
CA THR A 114 -7.56 -13.83 -6.99
C THR A 114 -8.95 -13.53 -7.58
N LYS A 115 -9.12 -12.39 -8.27
CA LYS A 115 -10.40 -11.99 -8.88
C LYS A 115 -10.73 -12.75 -10.17
N GLU A 116 -9.74 -13.33 -10.84
CA GLU A 116 -9.94 -14.10 -12.08
C GLU A 116 -10.50 -15.52 -11.86
N SER A 117 -10.74 -15.92 -10.59
CA SER A 117 -11.27 -17.24 -10.23
C SER A 117 -12.77 -17.27 -9.88
N GLN A 118 -13.54 -16.21 -10.20
CA GLN A 118 -15.00 -16.19 -10.01
C GLN A 118 -15.76 -15.82 -11.28
#